data_AF-A0A9D7TAU7-F1
#
_entry.id   AF-A0A9D7TAU7-F1
#
_cell.length_a   1.000
_cell.length_b   1.000
_cell.length_c   1.000
_cell.angle_alpha   90.00
_cell.angle_beta   90.00
_cell.angle_gamma   90.00
#
_symmetry.space_group_name_H-M   'P 1'
#
loop_
_entity.id
_entity.type
_entity.pdbx_description
1 polymer ?
#
loop_
_entity_poly.entity_id
_entity_poly.type
_entity_poly.pdbx_seq_one_letter_code
_entity_poly.pdbx_strand_id
1 'polypeptide(L)'
;MPPAGAPGWVERAVGWLLDHCPAEFRRYAGLRKNPLALAWLAQRHLEGEIAVLRQAYRDVRVEVGPHVTPEALAEILIALEAEGLRLVADRRSAELLHEALAGKVFVPSAVSDGQRG
;
A
#
# COMPACT_ATOMS: atom_id res chain seq x y z
N MET A 1 3.97 -10.65 -10.25
CA MET A 1 4.95 -9.54 -10.21
C MET A 1 6.30 -10.10 -10.69
N PRO A 2 7.10 -9.40 -11.53
CA PRO A 2 8.42 -9.92 -11.95
C PRO A 2 9.37 -10.06 -10.74
N PRO A 3 10.33 -11.01 -10.75
CA PRO A 3 11.32 -11.14 -9.69
C PRO A 3 12.09 -9.82 -9.47
N ALA A 4 12.43 -9.53 -8.21
CA ALA A 4 13.27 -8.37 -7.90
C ALA A 4 14.60 -8.47 -8.66
N GLY A 5 14.95 -7.41 -9.40
CA GLY A 5 16.17 -7.37 -10.22
C GLY A 5 15.96 -7.65 -11.72
N ALA A 6 14.82 -8.22 -12.13
CA ALA A 6 14.49 -8.38 -13.55
C ALA A 6 14.14 -7.04 -14.22
N PRO A 7 14.43 -6.81 -15.51
CA PRO A 7 14.02 -5.58 -16.20
C PRO A 7 12.53 -5.26 -16.02
N GLY A 8 12.18 -4.00 -15.74
CA GLY A 8 10.80 -3.56 -15.58
C GLY A 8 10.15 -3.86 -14.22
N TRP A 9 10.85 -4.51 -13.29
CA TRP A 9 10.27 -4.89 -11.99
C TRP A 9 9.94 -3.65 -11.11
N VAL A 10 10.72 -2.57 -11.19
CA VAL A 10 10.48 -1.34 -10.40
C VAL A 10 9.20 -0.67 -10.87
N GLU A 11 9.00 -0.54 -12.17
CA GLU A 11 7.82 0.07 -12.76
C GLU A 11 6.56 -0.70 -12.38
N ARG A 12 6.64 -2.05 -12.39
CA ARG A 12 5.57 -2.92 -11.90
C ARG A 12 5.32 -2.78 -10.40
N ALA A 13 6.38 -2.65 -9.60
CA ALA A 13 6.27 -2.40 -8.16
C ALA A 13 5.58 -1.05 -7.88
N VAL A 14 6.00 0.02 -8.56
CA VAL A 14 5.42 1.35 -8.42
C VAL A 14 3.94 1.35 -8.79
N GLY A 15 3.55 0.69 -9.88
CA GLY A 15 2.14 0.54 -10.26
C GLY A 15 1.33 -0.13 -9.15
N TRP A 16 1.79 -1.29 -8.69
CA TRP A 16 1.13 -2.04 -7.61
C TRP A 16 1.06 -1.24 -6.30
N LEU A 17 2.12 -0.52 -5.92
CA LEU A 17 2.11 0.32 -4.71
C LEU A 17 1.12 1.48 -4.82
N LEU A 18 0.97 2.08 -6.01
CA LEU A 18 -0.01 3.14 -6.25
C LEU A 18 -1.46 2.64 -6.23
N ASP A 19 -1.67 1.35 -6.47
CA ASP A 19 -3.00 0.72 -6.33
C ASP A 19 -3.44 0.59 -4.86
N HIS A 20 -2.49 0.64 -3.91
CA HIS A 20 -2.72 0.59 -2.46
C HIS A 20 -2.54 1.96 -1.78
N CYS A 21 -2.63 3.04 -2.56
CA CYS A 21 -2.53 4.42 -2.11
C CYS A 21 -3.73 5.22 -2.63
N PRO A 22 -4.00 6.42 -2.07
CA PRO A 22 -4.96 7.34 -2.65
C PRO A 22 -4.67 7.60 -4.13
N ALA A 23 -5.73 7.65 -4.95
CA ALA A 23 -5.58 7.78 -6.39
C ALA A 23 -4.81 9.05 -6.80
N GLU A 24 -4.91 10.09 -5.98
CA GLU A 24 -4.25 11.39 -6.08
C GLU A 24 -2.72 11.27 -6.07
N PHE A 25 -2.17 10.20 -5.48
CA PHE A 25 -0.72 9.98 -5.47
C PHE A 25 -0.16 9.82 -6.89
N ARG A 26 -1.00 9.38 -7.84
CA ARG A 26 -0.69 9.35 -9.28
C ARG A 26 -0.50 10.75 -9.88
N ARG A 27 -0.72 11.85 -9.16
CA ARG A 27 -0.44 13.22 -9.64
C ARG A 27 0.98 13.68 -9.27
N TYR A 28 1.58 13.09 -8.24
CA TYR A 28 2.88 13.54 -7.72
C TYR A 28 4.03 12.75 -8.34
N ALA A 29 4.70 13.36 -9.33
CA ALA A 29 5.86 12.76 -9.98
C ALA A 29 6.98 12.39 -8.98
N GLY A 30 7.11 13.13 -7.87
CA GLY A 30 8.04 12.83 -6.79
C GLY A 30 7.85 11.43 -6.21
N LEU A 31 6.60 10.96 -6.02
CA LEU A 31 6.33 9.63 -5.50
C LEU A 31 6.74 8.53 -6.48
N ARG A 32 6.46 8.72 -7.77
CA ARG A 32 6.88 7.76 -8.81
C ARG A 32 8.41 7.68 -8.95
N LYS A 33 9.08 8.82 -8.81
CA LYS A 33 10.55 8.93 -8.90
C LYS A 33 11.26 8.42 -7.64
N ASN A 34 10.54 8.23 -6.53
CA ASN A 34 11.08 7.74 -5.27
C ASN A 34 10.31 6.49 -4.80
N PRO A 35 10.49 5.33 -5.46
CA PRO A 35 9.74 4.10 -5.13
C PRO A 35 9.91 3.64 -3.69
N LEU A 36 11.06 3.88 -3.06
CA LEU A 36 11.28 3.55 -1.65
C LEU A 36 10.34 4.34 -0.72
N ALA A 37 10.20 5.65 -0.95
CA ALA A 37 9.28 6.50 -0.20
C ALA A 37 7.82 6.11 -0.47
N LEU A 38 7.49 5.75 -1.70
CA LEU A 38 6.17 5.24 -2.05
C LEU A 38 5.85 3.92 -1.34
N ALA A 39 6.81 2.99 -1.26
CA ALA A 39 6.63 1.74 -0.52
C ALA A 39 6.38 2.01 0.98
N TRP A 40 7.18 2.90 1.57
CA TRP A 40 7.03 3.34 2.96
C TRP A 40 5.66 3.97 3.25
N LEU A 41 5.10 4.73 2.29
CA LEU A 41 3.74 5.30 2.37
C LEU A 41 2.67 4.21 2.22
N ALA A 42 2.79 3.33 1.23
CA ALA A 42 1.82 2.26 0.99
C ALA A 42 1.67 1.34 2.21
N GLN A 43 2.79 1.03 2.90
CA GLN A 43 2.75 0.28 4.15
C GLN A 43 1.88 0.96 5.22
N ARG A 44 1.94 2.29 5.35
CA ARG A 44 1.13 3.05 6.32
C ARG A 44 -0.34 3.13 5.91
N HIS A 45 -0.62 3.26 4.62
CA HIS A 45 -2.00 3.22 4.12
C HIS A 45 -2.64 1.87 4.44
N LEU A 46 -1.96 0.77 4.09
CA LEU A 46 -2.41 -0.59 4.39
C LEU A 46 -2.57 -0.83 5.90
N GLU A 47 -1.65 -0.36 6.73
CA GLU A 47 -1.78 -0.43 8.20
C GLU A 47 -3.01 0.32 8.71
N GLY A 48 -3.28 1.51 8.16
CA GLY A 48 -4.45 2.31 8.48
C GLY A 48 -5.75 1.61 8.07
N GLU A 49 -5.81 1.07 6.85
CA GLU A 49 -6.98 0.33 6.35
C GLU A 49 -7.25 -0.93 7.17
N ILE A 50 -6.21 -1.70 7.53
CA ILE A 50 -6.33 -2.85 8.44
C ILE A 50 -6.91 -2.42 9.79
N ALA A 51 -6.42 -1.31 10.35
CA ALA A 51 -6.93 -0.80 11.62
C ALA A 51 -8.41 -0.39 11.52
N VAL A 52 -8.79 0.26 10.42
CA VAL A 52 -10.19 0.64 10.12
C VAL A 52 -11.07 -0.61 10.05
N LEU A 53 -10.70 -1.64 9.28
CA LEU A 53 -11.53 -2.85 9.16
C LEU A 53 -11.66 -3.61 10.48
N ARG A 54 -10.58 -3.67 11.27
CA ARG A 54 -10.63 -4.28 12.61
C ARG A 54 -11.58 -3.54 13.54
N GLN A 55 -11.61 -2.20 13.47
CA GLN A 55 -12.55 -1.40 14.24
C GLN A 55 -13.98 -1.63 13.74
N ALA A 56 -14.21 -1.51 12.42
CA ALA A 56 -15.51 -1.76 11.80
C ALA A 56 -16.07 -3.14 12.17
N TYR A 57 -15.26 -4.19 12.15
CA TYR A 57 -15.69 -5.54 12.53
C TYR A 57 -16.20 -5.62 13.99
N ARG A 58 -15.57 -4.90 14.92
CA ARG A 58 -16.00 -4.84 16.32
C ARG A 58 -17.32 -4.09 16.49
N ASP A 59 -17.49 -3.02 15.74
CA ASP A 59 -18.59 -2.07 15.97
C ASP A 59 -19.84 -2.42 15.15
N VAL A 60 -19.70 -3.09 14.00
CA VAL A 60 -20.78 -3.28 13.01
C VAL A 60 -22.03 -3.93 13.60
N ARG A 61 -21.90 -4.87 14.55
CA ARG A 61 -23.05 -5.52 15.19
C ARG A 61 -23.90 -4.54 16.01
N VAL A 62 -23.26 -3.55 16.64
CA VAL A 62 -23.92 -2.58 17.52
C VAL A 62 -24.38 -1.37 16.72
N GLU A 63 -23.53 -0.85 15.84
CA GLU A 63 -23.79 0.40 15.12
C GLU A 63 -24.61 0.22 13.85
N VAL A 64 -24.46 -0.91 13.15
CA VAL A 64 -25.16 -1.18 11.88
C VAL A 64 -26.24 -2.25 12.04
N GLY A 65 -26.02 -3.23 12.93
CA GLY A 65 -26.93 -4.34 13.18
C GLY A 65 -28.41 -3.96 13.36
N PRO A 66 -28.76 -2.91 14.14
CA PRO A 66 -30.15 -2.46 14.28
C PRO A 66 -30.82 -1.95 12.98
N HIS A 67 -30.03 -1.70 11.93
CA HIS A 67 -30.48 -1.10 10.67
C HIS A 67 -30.49 -2.08 9.48
N VAL A 68 -30.10 -3.34 9.69
CA VAL A 68 -29.98 -4.36 8.63
C VAL A 68 -30.61 -5.68 9.07
N THR A 69 -30.87 -6.58 8.11
CA THR A 69 -31.33 -7.93 8.43
C THR A 69 -30.18 -8.77 9.01
N PRO A 70 -30.49 -9.86 9.77
CA PRO A 70 -29.46 -10.78 10.26
C PRO A 70 -28.59 -11.36 9.14
N GLU A 71 -29.18 -11.65 7.97
CA GLU A 71 -28.48 -12.19 6.80
C GLU A 71 -27.50 -11.15 6.24
N ALA A 72 -27.94 -9.91 6.06
CA ALA A 72 -27.07 -8.82 5.58
C ALA A 72 -25.93 -8.53 6.56
N LEU A 73 -26.19 -8.57 7.88
CA LEU A 73 -25.14 -8.40 8.89
C LEU A 73 -24.08 -9.52 8.80
N ALA A 74 -24.51 -10.77 8.59
CA ALA A 74 -23.60 -11.90 8.42
C ALA A 74 -22.72 -11.74 7.16
N GLU A 75 -23.31 -11.31 6.04
CA GLU A 75 -22.57 -11.03 4.80
C GLU A 75 -21.54 -9.90 4.98
N ILE A 76 -21.90 -8.82 5.66
CA ILE A 76 -20.98 -7.71 5.96
C ILE A 76 -19.80 -8.20 6.80
N LEU A 77 -20.05 -9.00 7.83
CA LEU A 77 -18.99 -9.55 8.68
C LEU A 77 -18.03 -10.44 7.90
N ILE A 78 -18.54 -11.28 7.00
CA ILE A 78 -17.73 -12.11 6.10
C ILE A 78 -16.87 -11.23 5.19
N ALA A 79 -17.45 -10.17 4.62
CA ALA A 79 -16.73 -9.25 3.76
C ALA A 79 -15.59 -8.51 4.50
N LEU A 80 -15.86 -8.01 5.72
CA LEU A 80 -14.86 -7.34 6.54
C LEU A 80 -13.70 -8.27 6.92
N GLU A 81 -14.00 -9.53 7.25
CA GLU A 81 -12.98 -10.53 7.58
C GLU A 81 -12.11 -10.89 6.35
N ALA A 82 -12.75 -11.18 5.22
CA ALA A 82 -12.06 -11.52 3.97
C ALA A 82 -11.16 -10.37 3.51
N GLU A 83 -11.67 -9.14 3.56
CA GLU A 83 -10.90 -7.97 3.16
C GLU A 83 -9.76 -7.68 4.13
N GLY A 84 -9.98 -7.84 5.44
CA GLY A 84 -8.91 -7.71 6.44
C GLY A 84 -7.75 -8.68 6.20
N LEU A 85 -8.05 -9.93 5.84
CA LEU A 85 -7.03 -10.93 5.49
C LEU A 85 -6.28 -10.55 4.21
N ARG A 86 -7.00 -10.08 3.18
CA ARG A 86 -6.39 -9.61 1.93
C ARG A 86 -5.40 -8.46 2.20
N LEU A 87 -5.82 -7.45 2.96
CA LEU A 87 -4.97 -6.31 3.28
C LEU A 87 -3.74 -6.68 4.12
N VAL A 88 -3.84 -7.66 5.02
CA VAL A 88 -2.67 -8.18 5.75
C VAL A 88 -1.66 -8.82 4.78
N ALA A 89 -2.13 -9.59 3.80
CA ALA A 89 -1.26 -10.18 2.78
C ALA A 89 -0.62 -9.10 1.87
N ASP A 90 -1.39 -8.07 1.49
CA ASP A 90 -0.87 -6.94 0.73
C ASP A 90 0.14 -6.13 1.54
N ARG A 91 -0.12 -5.90 2.84
CA ARG A 91 0.83 -5.23 3.72
C ARG A 91 2.15 -5.97 3.79
N ARG A 92 2.12 -7.30 3.90
CA ARG A 92 3.33 -8.13 3.85
C ARG A 92 4.05 -8.01 2.50
N SER A 93 3.30 -7.97 1.41
CA SER A 93 3.86 -7.79 0.06
C SER A 93 4.53 -6.41 -0.10
N ALA A 94 3.92 -5.34 0.41
CA ALA A 94 4.51 -4.00 0.42
C ALA A 94 5.81 -3.94 1.25
N GLU A 95 5.87 -4.70 2.35
CA GLU A 95 7.07 -4.90 3.17
C GLU A 95 8.23 -5.49 2.36
N LEU A 96 7.98 -6.56 1.63
CA LEU A 96 8.98 -7.20 0.77
C LEU A 96 9.44 -6.28 -0.36
N LEU A 97 8.54 -5.47 -0.92
CA LEU A 97 8.90 -4.46 -1.91
C LEU A 97 9.77 -3.37 -1.33
N HIS A 98 9.45 -2.88 -0.12
CA HIS A 98 10.27 -1.90 0.57
C HIS A 98 11.68 -2.45 0.83
N GLU A 99 11.80 -3.68 1.33
CA GLU A 99 13.09 -4.36 1.53
C GLU A 99 13.88 -4.50 0.22
N ALA A 100 13.23 -4.97 -0.85
CA ALA A 100 13.86 -5.12 -2.16
C ALA A 100 14.30 -3.79 -2.77
N LEU A 101 13.55 -2.70 -2.54
CA LEU A 101 13.90 -1.36 -3.00
C LEU A 101 15.03 -0.74 -2.16
N ALA A 102 15.06 -1.00 -0.85
CA ALA A 102 16.11 -0.53 0.05
C ALA A 102 17.45 -1.23 -0.21
N GLY A 103 17.44 -2.54 -0.47
CA GLY A 103 18.62 -3.34 -0.78
C GLY A 103 19.33 -2.98 -2.10
N LYS A 104 18.75 -2.07 -2.90
CA LYS A 104 19.34 -1.63 -4.16
C LYS A 104 20.32 -0.48 -4.09
N VAL A 105 20.57 0.09 -2.89
CA VAL A 105 21.47 1.23 -2.66
C VAL A 105 21.37 2.26 -3.80
N PHE A 106 20.41 3.16 -3.65
CA PHE A 106 20.41 4.40 -4.42
C PHE A 106 21.76 5.10 -4.18
N VAL A 107 22.65 5.07 -5.18
CA VAL A 107 23.78 5.99 -5.24
C VAL A 107 23.16 7.35 -5.53
N PRO A 108 23.20 8.33 -4.60
CA PRO A 108 22.95 9.69 -4.98
C PRO A 108 24.04 10.01 -6.01
N SER A 109 23.68 10.17 -7.28
CA SER A 109 24.57 10.90 -8.17
C SER A 109 24.68 12.29 -7.57
N ALA A 110 25.79 12.52 -6.87
CA ALA A 110 26.31 13.85 -6.68
C ALA A 110 26.37 14.46 -8.09
N VAL A 111 25.45 15.38 -8.36
CA VAL A 111 25.78 16.45 -9.29
C VAL A 111 26.79 17.30 -8.54
N SER A 112 28.04 16.86 -8.60
CA SER A 112 29.19 17.67 -8.25
C SER A 112 29.70 18.33 -9.52
N ASP A 113 29.52 19.64 -9.52
CA ASP A 113 30.56 20.63 -9.78
C ASP A 113 30.54 21.42 -11.09
N GLY A 114 30.84 22.72 -10.88
CA GLY A 114 31.39 23.72 -11.79
C GLY A 114 31.09 23.65 -13.29
N GLN A 115 30.35 24.64 -13.79
CA GLN A 115 30.93 25.73 -14.62
C GLN A 115 29.80 26.53 -15.27
N ARG A 116 29.67 27.82 -14.92
CA ARG A 116 29.06 28.93 -15.68
C ARG A 116 29.03 30.12 -14.70
N GLY A 117 29.76 31.20 -14.86
CA GLY A 117 30.78 31.65 -15.81
C GLY A 117 31.36 32.94 -15.23
#